data_AF-A0A359DE35-F1
#
_entry.id   AF-A0A359DE35-F1
#
_cell.length_a   1.000
_cell.length_b   1.000
_cell.length_c   1.000
_cell.angle_alpha   90.00
_cell.angle_beta   90.00
_cell.angle_gamma   90.00
#
_symmetry.space_group_name_H-M   'P 1'
#
loop_
_entity.id
_entity.type
_entity.pdbx_description
1 polymer ?
#
loop_
_entity_poly.entity_id
_entity_poly.type
_entity_poly.pdbx_seq_one_letter_code
_entity_poly.pdbx_strand_id
1 'polypeptide(L)'
;NTKLGMVKTDHILFIASGAFHLSKPSDLVPELQGRLPIRVELKALSPEDFERILTEPHASLTEQYAALLDTEGLKIEFAADGIKRLAEIAWQVNEKTENIGARRLHTLLERLLEEVSFSAGDLAGQQNGSAIVIDAAYVNSHLGELAQDEDLSRYIL
;
A
#
# COMPACT_ATOMS: atom_id res chain seq x y z
N ASN A 1 -13.96 -14.20 32.09
CA ASN A 1 -14.28 -15.56 31.61
C ASN A 1 -14.77 -15.49 30.19
N THR A 2 -14.15 -16.23 29.29
CA THR A 2 -14.66 -16.34 27.92
C THR A 2 -15.84 -17.31 27.91
N LYS A 3 -16.64 -17.31 26.83
CA LYS A 3 -17.69 -18.31 26.62
C LYS A 3 -17.18 -19.76 26.56
N LEU A 4 -15.87 -19.96 26.36
CA LEU A 4 -15.21 -21.27 26.24
C LEU A 4 -14.52 -21.71 27.54
N GLY A 5 -14.59 -20.88 28.60
CA GLY A 5 -13.94 -21.15 29.88
C GLY A 5 -12.91 -20.10 30.29
N MET A 6 -12.09 -20.48 31.26
CA MET A 6 -11.05 -19.62 31.82
C MET A 6 -9.79 -19.65 30.96
N VAL A 7 -9.26 -18.46 30.63
CA VAL A 7 -7.99 -18.29 29.94
C VAL A 7 -7.03 -17.56 30.88
N LYS A 8 -5.83 -18.09 31.03
CA LYS A 8 -4.71 -17.44 31.73
C LYS A 8 -3.80 -16.77 30.72
N THR A 9 -3.42 -15.51 30.96
CA THR A 9 -2.68 -14.69 29.98
C THR A 9 -1.18 -14.58 30.30
N ASP A 10 -0.69 -15.34 31.29
CA ASP A 10 0.69 -15.28 31.79
C ASP A 10 1.77 -15.51 30.71
N HIS A 11 1.44 -16.25 29.64
CA HIS A 11 2.36 -16.59 28.55
C HIS A 11 1.91 -16.08 27.17
N ILE A 12 0.98 -15.13 27.12
CA ILE A 12 0.61 -14.48 25.86
C ILE A 12 1.72 -13.50 25.46
N LEU A 13 2.16 -13.57 24.21
CA LEU A 13 3.03 -12.54 23.62
C LEU A 13 2.22 -11.28 23.36
N PHE A 14 2.67 -10.15 23.89
CA PHE A 14 2.09 -8.85 23.64
C PHE A 14 3.00 -8.05 22.71
N ILE A 15 2.41 -7.44 21.68
CA ILE A 15 3.08 -6.49 20.78
C ILE A 15 2.30 -5.19 20.87
N ALA A 16 2.97 -4.12 21.29
CA ALA A 16 2.42 -2.77 21.29
C ALA A 16 3.14 -1.96 20.21
N SER A 17 2.38 -1.28 19.37
CA SER A 17 2.89 -0.39 18.33
C SER A 17 2.33 1.01 18.53
N GLY A 18 3.14 2.04 18.25
CA GLY A 18 2.70 3.43 18.30
C GLY A 18 3.70 4.33 17.59
N ALA A 19 3.23 5.48 17.11
CA ALA A 19 4.08 6.48 16.48
C ALA A 19 4.87 7.31 17.49
N PHE A 20 4.39 7.41 18.75
CA PHE A 20 5.07 8.12 19.85
C PHE A 20 5.49 9.57 19.49
N HIS A 21 4.71 10.26 18.64
CA HIS A 21 4.99 11.64 18.23
C HIS A 21 4.81 12.67 19.36
N LEU A 22 3.82 12.43 20.24
CA LEU A 22 3.45 13.35 21.33
C LEU A 22 3.88 12.86 22.73
N SER A 23 4.24 11.58 22.85
CA SER A 23 4.64 10.94 24.10
C SER A 23 5.73 9.93 23.83
N LYS A 24 6.57 9.66 24.82
CA LYS A 24 7.66 8.69 24.73
C LYS A 24 7.29 7.39 25.45
N PRO A 25 7.92 6.24 25.11
CA PRO A 25 7.74 5.01 25.87
C PRO A 25 8.06 5.14 27.38
N SER A 26 8.88 6.13 27.77
CA SER A 26 9.17 6.48 29.16
C SER A 26 7.98 7.06 29.92
N ASP A 27 6.97 7.56 29.22
CA ASP A 27 5.80 8.22 29.80
C ASP A 27 4.69 7.20 30.15
N LEU A 28 4.89 5.94 29.78
CA LEU A 28 4.01 4.83 30.17
C LEU A 28 4.14 4.54 31.68
N VAL A 29 3.10 3.97 32.28
CA VAL A 29 3.17 3.54 33.68
C VAL A 29 4.31 2.52 33.90
N PRO A 30 5.04 2.58 35.03
CA PRO A 30 6.23 1.75 35.26
C PRO A 30 6.02 0.25 35.07
N GLU A 31 4.85 -0.27 35.45
CA GLU A 31 4.49 -1.68 35.32
C GLU A 31 4.43 -2.13 33.85
N LEU A 32 3.96 -1.24 32.97
CA LEU A 32 3.87 -1.53 31.54
C LEU A 32 5.24 -1.44 30.88
N GLN A 33 6.09 -0.50 31.31
CA GLN A 33 7.47 -0.42 30.86
C GLN A 33 8.25 -1.70 31.18
N GLY A 34 8.07 -2.25 32.39
CA GLY A 34 8.70 -3.51 32.80
C GLY A 34 8.20 -4.74 32.03
N ARG A 35 6.97 -4.70 31.49
CA ARG A 35 6.38 -5.77 30.67
C ARG A 35 6.69 -5.65 29.17
N LEU A 36 7.35 -4.58 28.74
CA LEU A 36 7.80 -4.35 27.35
C LEU A 36 9.34 -4.25 27.28
N PRO A 37 10.07 -5.34 27.57
CA PRO A 37 11.53 -5.33 27.64
C PRO A 37 12.21 -5.22 26.26
N ILE A 38 11.57 -5.77 25.22
CA ILE A 38 12.07 -5.69 23.84
C ILE A 38 11.51 -4.42 23.21
N ARG A 39 12.39 -3.58 22.69
CA ARG A 39 12.05 -2.34 22.00
C ARG A 39 12.75 -2.31 20.66
N VAL A 40 12.00 -1.95 19.62
CA VAL A 40 12.49 -1.79 18.26
C VAL A 40 11.86 -0.56 17.66
N GLU A 41 12.64 0.19 16.90
CA GLU A 41 12.19 1.37 16.17
C GLU A 41 12.26 1.06 14.67
N LEU A 42 11.15 1.25 13.98
CA LEU A 42 11.06 1.03 12.54
C LEU A 42 11.38 2.34 11.81
N LYS A 43 12.07 2.23 10.69
CA LYS A 43 12.40 3.37 9.84
C LYS A 43 11.23 3.72 8.93
N ALA A 44 11.13 4.99 8.55
CA ALA A 44 10.25 5.43 7.48
C ALA A 44 10.64 4.75 6.15
N LEU A 45 9.64 4.53 5.30
CA LEU A 45 9.82 3.89 4.00
C LEU A 45 10.26 4.92 2.95
N SER A 46 11.24 4.53 2.15
CA SER A 46 11.72 5.27 0.98
C SER A 46 10.90 4.93 -0.28
N PRO A 47 11.00 5.72 -1.37
CA PRO A 47 10.45 5.34 -2.68
C PRO A 47 10.95 3.96 -3.13
N GLU A 48 12.22 3.66 -2.89
CA GLU A 48 12.81 2.36 -3.24
C GLU A 48 12.16 1.23 -2.42
N ASP A 49 11.84 1.47 -1.15
CA ASP A 49 11.09 0.48 -0.35
C ASP A 49 9.68 0.26 -0.89
N PHE A 50 9.02 1.29 -1.45
CA PHE A 50 7.72 1.13 -2.10
C PHE A 50 7.80 0.30 -3.39
N GLU A 51 8.83 0.49 -4.21
CA GLU A 51 9.06 -0.36 -5.39
C GLU A 51 9.17 -1.84 -4.99
N ARG A 52 9.90 -2.10 -3.91
CA ARG A 52 10.05 -3.46 -3.35
C ARG A 52 8.73 -3.98 -2.82
N ILE A 53 7.97 -3.19 -2.06
CA ILE A 53 6.63 -3.58 -1.55
C ILE A 53 5.68 -3.94 -2.70
N LEU A 54 5.77 -3.25 -3.84
CA LEU A 54 4.95 -3.51 -5.01
C LEU A 54 5.32 -4.80 -5.74
N THR A 55 6.52 -5.39 -5.52
CA THR A 55 7.05 -6.46 -6.38
C THR A 55 7.58 -7.69 -5.65
N GLU A 56 8.21 -7.53 -4.48
CA GLU A 56 8.92 -8.61 -3.79
C GLU A 56 8.04 -9.44 -2.83
N PRO A 57 7.12 -8.85 -2.04
CA PRO A 57 6.25 -9.64 -1.17
C PRO A 57 5.38 -10.60 -1.98
N HIS A 58 5.21 -11.82 -1.46
CA HIS A 58 4.21 -12.74 -2.00
C HIS A 58 2.81 -12.13 -1.91
N ALA A 59 2.02 -12.23 -2.99
CA ALA A 59 0.76 -11.55 -3.14
C ALA A 59 0.92 -10.03 -2.95
N SER A 60 1.91 -9.43 -3.62
CA SER A 60 2.05 -7.97 -3.70
C SER A 60 0.82 -7.35 -4.38
N LEU A 61 0.64 -6.03 -4.28
CA LEU A 61 -0.51 -5.37 -4.89
C LEU A 61 -0.53 -5.55 -6.41
N THR A 62 0.64 -5.48 -7.07
CA THR A 62 0.71 -5.69 -8.52
C THR A 62 0.34 -7.13 -8.90
N GLU A 63 0.78 -8.13 -8.13
CA GLU A 63 0.41 -9.54 -8.33
C GLU A 63 -1.09 -9.76 -8.11
N GLN A 64 -1.66 -9.14 -7.07
CA GLN A 64 -3.10 -9.21 -6.78
C GLN A 64 -3.94 -8.63 -7.93
N TYR A 65 -3.64 -7.41 -8.41
CA TYR A 65 -4.40 -6.82 -9.51
C TYR A 65 -4.21 -7.56 -10.83
N ALA A 66 -3.01 -8.05 -11.12
CA ALA A 66 -2.76 -8.89 -12.29
C ALA A 66 -3.61 -10.16 -12.26
N ALA A 67 -3.67 -10.84 -11.11
CA ALA A 67 -4.50 -12.03 -10.94
C ALA A 67 -6.01 -11.72 -11.00
N LEU A 68 -6.45 -10.61 -10.41
CA LEU A 68 -7.85 -10.18 -10.46
C LEU A 68 -8.31 -9.91 -11.89
N LEU A 69 -7.55 -9.14 -12.68
CA LEU A 69 -7.94 -8.84 -14.07
C LEU A 69 -7.84 -10.05 -15.00
N ASP A 70 -6.92 -10.99 -14.73
CA ASP A 70 -6.83 -12.25 -15.47
C ASP A 70 -8.10 -13.10 -15.32
N THR A 71 -8.87 -12.94 -14.22
CA THR A 71 -10.19 -13.59 -14.09
C THR A 71 -11.21 -13.15 -15.13
N GLU A 72 -11.07 -11.93 -15.65
CA GLU A 72 -11.89 -11.37 -16.74
C GLU A 72 -11.24 -11.64 -18.12
N GLY A 73 -10.14 -12.41 -18.16
CA GLY A 73 -9.36 -12.68 -19.36
C GLY A 73 -8.46 -11.52 -19.80
N LEU A 74 -8.28 -10.50 -18.95
CA LEU A 74 -7.44 -9.36 -19.24
C LEU A 74 -6.08 -9.47 -18.55
N LYS A 75 -5.03 -9.62 -19.34
CA LYS A 75 -3.65 -9.66 -18.83
C LYS A 75 -3.11 -8.24 -18.68
N ILE A 76 -2.48 -7.97 -17.54
CA ILE A 76 -1.72 -6.75 -17.32
C ILE A 76 -0.28 -7.08 -16.90
N GLU A 77 0.66 -6.24 -17.32
CA GLU A 77 2.06 -6.35 -16.96
C GLU A 77 2.56 -4.99 -16.48
N PHE A 78 3.11 -4.94 -15.27
CA PHE A 78 3.73 -3.73 -14.74
C PHE A 78 5.19 -3.64 -15.22
N ALA A 79 5.49 -2.62 -16.01
CA ALA A 79 6.86 -2.35 -16.41
C ALA A 79 7.64 -1.72 -15.24
N ALA A 80 8.95 -1.95 -15.19
CA ALA A 80 9.79 -1.51 -14.07
C ALA A 80 9.77 0.02 -13.88
N ASP A 81 9.69 0.77 -14.97
CA ASP A 81 9.56 2.23 -14.94
C ASP A 81 8.18 2.69 -14.46
N GLY A 82 7.11 1.94 -14.76
CA GLY A 82 5.77 2.15 -14.22
C GLY A 82 5.71 1.96 -12.70
N ILE A 83 6.32 0.87 -12.20
CA ILE A 83 6.40 0.59 -10.76
C ILE A 83 7.18 1.68 -10.03
N LYS A 84 8.34 2.05 -10.56
CA LYS A 84 9.13 3.16 -10.04
C LYS A 84 8.33 4.46 -10.01
N ARG A 85 7.63 4.78 -11.10
CA ARG A 85 6.84 6.01 -11.18
C ARG A 85 5.70 6.03 -10.17
N LEU A 86 5.04 4.90 -9.96
CA LEU A 86 3.99 4.74 -8.97
C LEU A 86 4.52 4.94 -7.54
N ALA A 87 5.68 4.35 -7.22
CA ALA A 87 6.35 4.51 -5.94
C ALA A 87 6.75 5.98 -5.66
N GLU A 88 7.29 6.68 -6.67
CA GLU A 88 7.62 8.11 -6.59
C GLU A 88 6.38 8.96 -6.30
N ILE A 89 5.26 8.72 -7.01
CA ILE A 89 4.00 9.46 -6.81
C ILE A 89 3.47 9.19 -5.39
N ALA A 90 3.46 7.94 -4.94
CA ALA A 90 3.02 7.59 -3.59
C ALA A 90 3.82 8.32 -2.50
N TRP A 91 5.12 8.40 -2.68
CA TRP A 91 5.99 9.14 -1.77
C TRP A 91 5.73 10.65 -1.83
N GLN A 92 5.60 11.23 -3.02
CA GLN A 92 5.29 12.66 -3.20
C GLN A 92 3.96 13.06 -2.56
N VAL A 93 2.91 12.26 -2.72
CA VAL A 93 1.60 12.53 -2.11
C VAL A 93 1.69 12.45 -0.59
N ASN A 94 2.44 11.49 -0.04
CA ASN A 94 2.68 11.39 1.40
C ASN A 94 3.43 12.61 1.96
N GLU A 95 4.37 13.18 1.22
CA GLU A 95 5.12 14.39 1.63
C GLU A 95 4.27 15.67 1.57
N LYS A 96 3.41 15.79 0.56
CA LYS A 96 2.54 16.97 0.39
C LYS A 96 1.31 16.95 1.30
N THR A 97 0.84 15.76 1.65
CA THR A 97 -0.39 15.58 2.43
C THR A 97 -0.12 14.88 3.76
N GLU A 98 -1.02 14.02 4.20
CA GLU A 98 -0.80 13.20 5.38
C GLU A 98 0.01 11.96 5.01
N ASN A 99 1.15 11.75 5.66
CA ASN A 99 1.95 10.56 5.43
C ASN A 99 1.30 9.35 6.09
N ILE A 100 0.63 8.53 5.28
CA ILE A 100 0.00 7.27 5.69
C ILE A 100 0.89 6.05 5.39
N GLY A 101 2.14 6.27 5.00
CA GLY A 101 3.11 5.25 4.63
C GLY A 101 2.71 4.45 3.39
N ALA A 102 3.00 3.15 3.39
CA ALA A 102 2.72 2.24 2.27
C ALA A 102 1.24 2.09 1.94
N ARG A 103 0.32 2.48 2.83
CA ARG A 103 -1.14 2.43 2.57
C ARG A 103 -1.55 3.26 1.36
N ARG A 104 -0.78 4.31 1.04
CA ARG A 104 -0.98 5.16 -0.14
C ARG A 104 -0.94 4.38 -1.45
N LEU A 105 -0.21 3.26 -1.51
CA LEU A 105 -0.10 2.44 -2.71
C LEU A 105 -1.45 1.82 -3.12
N HIS A 106 -2.34 1.56 -2.15
CA HIS A 106 -3.66 0.99 -2.44
C HIS A 106 -4.54 1.98 -3.20
N THR A 107 -4.68 3.21 -2.69
CA THR A 107 -5.55 4.22 -3.32
C THR A 107 -5.03 4.61 -4.70
N LEU A 108 -3.71 4.70 -4.86
CA LEU A 108 -3.10 4.99 -6.15
C LEU A 108 -3.29 3.87 -7.18
N LEU A 109 -3.14 2.60 -6.78
CA LEU A 109 -3.38 1.48 -7.70
C LEU A 109 -4.84 1.35 -8.11
N GLU A 110 -5.76 1.49 -7.16
CA GLU A 110 -7.20 1.47 -7.44
C GLU A 110 -7.54 2.55 -8.47
N ARG A 111 -7.05 3.78 -8.26
CA ARG A 111 -7.28 4.89 -9.18
C ARG A 111 -6.58 4.69 -10.53
N LEU A 112 -5.38 4.13 -10.54
CA LEU A 112 -4.62 3.85 -11.76
C LEU A 112 -5.35 2.85 -12.66
N LEU A 113 -5.98 1.83 -12.06
CA LEU A 113 -6.59 0.72 -12.78
C LEU A 113 -8.11 0.84 -12.92
N GLU A 114 -8.72 1.91 -12.41
CA GLU A 114 -10.18 2.09 -12.38
C GLU A 114 -10.82 1.90 -13.76
N GLU A 115 -10.30 2.59 -14.79
CA GLU A 115 -10.84 2.51 -16.15
C GLU A 115 -10.64 1.12 -16.76
N VAL A 116 -9.45 0.53 -16.55
CA VAL A 116 -9.12 -0.81 -17.06
C VAL A 116 -9.98 -1.88 -16.40
N SER A 117 -10.19 -1.76 -15.10
CA SER A 117 -11.03 -2.69 -14.33
C SER A 117 -12.50 -2.57 -14.73
N PHE A 118 -12.99 -1.35 -14.99
CA PHE A 118 -14.38 -1.13 -15.44
C PHE A 118 -14.62 -1.73 -16.83
N SER A 119 -13.68 -1.56 -17.75
CA SER A 119 -13.79 -2.03 -19.13
C SER A 119 -13.16 -3.41 -19.37
N ALA A 120 -12.83 -4.16 -18.31
CA ALA A 120 -12.01 -5.36 -18.42
C ALA A 120 -12.60 -6.42 -19.39
N GLY A 121 -13.90 -6.72 -19.27
CA GLY A 121 -14.57 -7.71 -20.14
C GLY A 121 -14.61 -7.29 -21.61
N ASP A 122 -14.81 -6.00 -21.89
CA ASP A 122 -14.81 -5.46 -23.27
C ASP A 122 -13.40 -5.45 -23.87
N LEU A 123 -12.41 -5.06 -23.07
CA LEU A 123 -11.00 -5.01 -23.47
C LEU A 123 -10.41 -6.41 -23.68
N ALA A 124 -10.83 -7.40 -22.88
CA ALA A 124 -10.40 -8.79 -23.04
C ALA A 124 -10.74 -9.33 -24.44
N GLY A 125 -11.92 -8.98 -24.96
CA GLY A 125 -12.33 -9.34 -26.33
C GLY A 125 -11.54 -8.63 -27.44
N GLN A 126 -10.99 -7.44 -27.16
CA GLN A 126 -10.24 -6.63 -28.13
C GLN A 126 -8.74 -6.94 -28.16
N GLN A 127 -8.15 -7.20 -26.98
CA GLN A 127 -6.71 -7.42 -26.81
C GLN A 127 -6.23 -8.78 -27.32
N ASN A 128 -7.15 -9.71 -27.59
CA ASN A 128 -6.86 -11.02 -28.17
C ASN A 128 -5.74 -11.79 -27.44
N GLY A 129 -5.64 -11.59 -26.11
CA GLY A 129 -4.62 -12.20 -25.24
C GLY A 129 -3.32 -11.40 -25.08
N SER A 130 -3.20 -10.21 -25.67
CA SER A 130 -2.07 -9.30 -25.45
C SER A 130 -2.18 -8.63 -24.08
N ALA A 131 -1.06 -8.51 -23.36
CA ALA A 131 -1.03 -7.86 -22.06
C ALA A 131 -1.04 -6.33 -22.21
N ILE A 132 -1.85 -5.66 -21.37
CA ILE A 132 -1.77 -4.20 -21.21
C ILE A 132 -0.54 -3.90 -20.36
N VAL A 133 0.40 -3.13 -20.93
CA VAL A 133 1.62 -2.74 -20.24
C VAL A 133 1.38 -1.44 -19.45
N ILE A 134 1.61 -1.50 -18.15
CA ILE A 134 1.53 -0.37 -17.23
C ILE A 134 2.94 0.22 -17.09
N ASP A 135 3.28 1.16 -17.97
CA ASP A 135 4.57 1.87 -18.00
C ASP A 135 4.50 3.24 -17.32
N ALA A 136 5.62 3.97 -17.31
CA ALA A 136 5.64 5.31 -16.70
C ALA A 136 4.71 6.31 -17.40
N ALA A 137 4.46 6.17 -18.70
CA ALA A 137 3.57 7.06 -19.44
C ALA A 137 2.11 6.82 -19.03
N TYR A 138 1.70 5.55 -18.92
CA TYR A 138 0.40 5.14 -18.43
C TYR A 138 0.15 5.66 -17.01
N VAL A 139 1.13 5.52 -16.12
CA VAL A 139 1.01 6.04 -14.75
C VAL A 139 0.84 7.56 -14.74
N ASN A 140 1.58 8.29 -15.56
CA ASN A 140 1.48 9.75 -15.62
C ASN A 140 0.16 10.22 -16.23
N SER A 141 -0.41 9.52 -17.22
CA SER A 141 -1.67 9.94 -17.83
C SER A 141 -2.85 9.81 -16.87
N HIS A 142 -2.81 8.84 -15.95
CA HIS A 142 -3.92 8.57 -15.02
C HIS A 142 -3.75 9.26 -13.66
N LEU A 143 -2.51 9.44 -13.19
CA LEU A 143 -2.23 9.98 -11.84
C LEU A 143 -1.51 11.33 -11.85
N GLY A 144 -0.97 11.77 -12.99
CA GLY A 144 -0.05 12.91 -13.06
C GLY A 144 -0.65 14.25 -12.63
N GLU A 145 -1.88 14.55 -13.06
CA GLU A 145 -2.58 15.79 -12.66
C GLU A 145 -3.06 15.72 -11.20
N LEU A 146 -3.61 14.57 -10.79
CA LEU A 146 -4.11 14.35 -9.43
C LEU A 146 -3.01 14.51 -8.37
N ALA A 147 -1.80 14.03 -8.64
CA ALA A 147 -0.67 14.13 -7.73
C ALA A 147 -0.06 15.55 -7.61
N GLN A 148 -0.37 16.44 -8.55
CA GLN A 148 0.09 17.83 -8.52
C GLN A 148 -0.82 18.72 -7.68
N ASP A 149 -2.12 18.42 -7.66
CA ASP A 149 -3.13 19.18 -6.92
C ASP A 149 -3.31 18.61 -5.49
N GLU A 150 -2.95 19.41 -4.49
CA GLU A 150 -3.02 19.01 -3.07
C GLU A 150 -4.45 18.82 -2.56
N ASP A 151 -5.40 19.62 -3.04
CA ASP A 151 -6.79 19.53 -2.64
C ASP A 151 -7.42 18.25 -3.21
N LEU A 152 -7.23 18.01 -4.51
CA LEU A 152 -7.68 16.77 -5.17
C LEU A 152 -7.01 15.54 -4.57
N SER A 153 -5.69 15.60 -4.31
CA SER A 153 -4.96 14.52 -3.64
C SER A 153 -5.55 14.19 -2.28
N ARG A 154 -6.01 15.17 -1.49
CA ARG A 154 -6.57 14.91 -0.15
C ARG A 154 -7.92 14.17 -0.19
N TYR A 155 -8.72 14.35 -1.25
CA TYR A 155 -10.05 13.76 -1.34
C TYR A 155 -10.12 12.49 -2.19
N ILE A 156 -9.23 12.36 -3.17
CA ILE A 156 -9.24 11.27 -4.16
C ILE A 156 -8.12 10.25 -3.91
N LEU A 157 -6.98 10.66 -3.35
CA LEU A 157 -5.76 9.83 -3.22
C LEU A 157 -5.40 9.55 -1.76
#